data_AF-A0A550HA00-F1
#
_entry.id   AF-A0A550HA00-F1
#
_cell.length_a   1.000
_cell.length_b   1.000
_cell.length_c   1.000
_cell.angle_alpha   90.00
_cell.angle_beta   90.00
_cell.angle_gamma   90.00
#
_symmetry.space_group_name_H-M   'P 1'
#
loop_
_entity.id
_entity.type
_entity.pdbx_description
1 polymer ?
#
loop_
_entity_poly.entity_id
_entity_poly.type
_entity_poly.pdbx_seq_one_letter_code
_entity_poly.pdbx_strand_id
1 'polypeptide(L)'
;MKVIYAGEALPPTFSKSIFLAGPTPRKDTVQSWRPEALAILELLGYDGVVYVPEYRPGSDLEWNSKVGKDNILLNFAHNEQIQWETTCLEMSDCIVFWVPRELGTMPALTTNDEWGTWKKTGKVVFGCPPTAPKTRYQKHFAEKLSVPTADTLAGTLKNAVDMVSQGAERTKGERNIPLMIWNTKAFQSWYDSHKTVGNYLDGAKVLWSFRAGPNKKFVFAYTIHVKVYVADEDRCKVNEFVFFRTDISCVVLYHKASNLRESEVVLIKEFRSPVRNEDGFVYEVAGGSSFKEGQDPVQVASDEVFEETGIRIAPGRFRCFKSRQIAATVSSHHAYMYAAEITEEELAYAKKAEAENKMFGNNVTDSEQTYVRVVTIDDVLEHRVPIDWSMVGMILRAIV
;
A
#
# COMPACT_ATOMS: atom_id res chain seq x y z
N MET A 1 8.35 -22.34 -15.14
CA MET A 1 7.04 -22.20 -14.48
C MET A 1 6.80 -23.34 -13.50
N LYS A 2 6.25 -23.08 -12.31
CA LYS A 2 5.78 -24.12 -11.38
C LYS A 2 4.25 -24.03 -11.24
N VAL A 3 3.54 -25.09 -11.64
CA VAL A 3 2.07 -25.13 -11.60
C VAL A 3 1.60 -25.87 -10.35
N ILE A 4 0.75 -25.23 -9.56
CA ILE A 4 0.16 -25.76 -8.32
C ILE A 4 -1.35 -25.84 -8.49
N TYR A 5 -1.90 -27.04 -8.36
CA TYR A 5 -3.34 -27.30 -8.48
C TYR A 5 -4.02 -27.25 -7.11
N ALA A 6 -5.35 -27.16 -7.12
CA ALA A 6 -6.14 -27.14 -5.90
C ALA A 6 -5.84 -28.37 -5.01
N GLY A 7 -5.64 -28.13 -3.71
CA GLY A 7 -5.30 -29.16 -2.73
C GLY A 7 -3.82 -29.53 -2.66
N GLU A 8 -2.97 -29.02 -3.54
CA GLU A 8 -1.53 -29.29 -3.50
C GLU A 8 -0.79 -28.36 -2.53
N ALA A 9 0.32 -28.87 -1.99
CA ALA A 9 1.18 -28.12 -1.08
C ALA A 9 1.77 -26.87 -1.75
N LEU A 10 1.67 -25.73 -1.06
CA LEU A 10 2.19 -24.46 -1.55
C LEU A 10 3.72 -24.41 -1.44
N PRO A 11 4.43 -23.90 -2.47
CA PRO A 11 5.90 -23.84 -2.48
C PRO A 11 6.43 -22.93 -1.36
N PRO A 12 7.38 -23.38 -0.51
CA PRO A 12 7.84 -22.61 0.65
C PRO A 12 8.54 -21.29 0.31
N THR A 13 9.03 -21.17 -0.92
CA THR A 13 9.70 -19.99 -1.48
C THR A 13 9.30 -19.82 -2.94
N PHE A 14 9.11 -18.58 -3.39
CA PHE A 14 8.97 -18.23 -4.81
C PHE A 14 9.31 -16.75 -5.06
N SER A 15 9.54 -16.37 -6.32
CA SER A 15 9.84 -14.99 -6.72
C SER A 15 8.62 -14.21 -7.22
N LYS A 16 7.71 -14.86 -7.94
CA LYS A 16 6.48 -14.27 -8.47
C LYS A 16 5.40 -15.32 -8.65
N SER A 17 4.15 -14.89 -8.57
CA SER A 17 2.99 -15.78 -8.59
C SER A 17 1.79 -15.20 -9.35
N ILE A 18 1.07 -16.07 -10.07
CA ILE A 18 -0.18 -15.76 -10.78
C ILE A 18 -1.28 -16.73 -10.32
N PHE A 19 -2.48 -16.21 -10.04
CA PHE A 19 -3.68 -17.03 -9.83
C PHE A 19 -4.60 -16.96 -11.05
N LEU A 20 -5.08 -18.11 -11.55
CA LEU A 20 -5.98 -18.20 -12.70
C LEU A 20 -7.47 -18.21 -12.28
N ALA A 21 -7.99 -17.04 -11.92
CA ALA A 21 -9.40 -16.84 -11.59
C ALA A 21 -10.27 -16.75 -12.85
N GLY A 22 -11.47 -17.31 -12.77
CA GLY A 22 -12.37 -17.42 -13.92
C GLY A 22 -13.33 -18.59 -13.77
N PRO A 23 -14.35 -18.68 -14.65
CA PRO A 23 -15.29 -19.78 -14.59
C PRO A 23 -14.59 -21.12 -14.83
N THR A 24 -15.03 -22.13 -14.08
CA THR A 24 -14.73 -23.54 -14.31
C THR A 24 -15.94 -24.18 -15.02
N PRO A 25 -15.72 -25.08 -16.00
CA PRO A 25 -16.80 -25.81 -16.67
C PRO A 25 -17.73 -26.54 -15.70
N ARG A 26 -19.06 -26.46 -15.95
CA ARG A 26 -20.08 -27.19 -15.19
C ARG A 26 -20.39 -28.59 -15.73
N LYS A 27 -19.88 -28.90 -16.92
CA LYS A 27 -20.12 -30.16 -17.64
C LYS A 27 -18.78 -30.67 -18.16
N ASP A 28 -18.55 -31.97 -18.09
CA ASP A 28 -17.32 -32.61 -18.56
C ASP A 28 -17.09 -32.44 -20.08
N THR A 29 -18.16 -32.15 -20.84
CA THR A 29 -18.09 -31.89 -22.28
C THR A 29 -17.53 -30.52 -22.64
N VAL A 30 -17.30 -29.64 -21.66
CA VAL A 30 -16.81 -28.28 -21.86
C VAL A 30 -15.39 -28.20 -21.32
N GLN A 31 -14.45 -27.82 -22.18
CA GLN A 31 -13.04 -27.75 -21.80
C GLN A 31 -12.75 -26.52 -20.95
N SER A 32 -11.84 -26.69 -19.98
CA SER A 32 -11.27 -25.56 -19.25
C SER A 32 -10.34 -24.76 -20.16
N TRP A 33 -10.28 -23.45 -19.93
CA TRP A 33 -9.35 -22.53 -20.60
C TRP A 33 -7.96 -22.52 -19.95
N ARG A 34 -7.80 -23.11 -18.75
CA ARG A 34 -6.55 -23.07 -17.98
C ARG A 34 -5.39 -23.84 -18.64
N PRO A 35 -5.58 -25.00 -19.30
CA PRO A 35 -4.51 -25.63 -20.07
C PRO A 35 -3.95 -24.72 -21.18
N GLU A 36 -4.81 -24.02 -21.91
CA GLU A 36 -4.40 -23.02 -22.92
C GLU A 36 -3.63 -21.87 -22.25
N ALA A 37 -4.10 -21.40 -21.09
CA ALA A 37 -3.43 -20.35 -20.34
C ALA A 37 -2.01 -20.75 -19.90
N LEU A 38 -1.82 -21.99 -19.43
CA LEU A 38 -0.49 -22.51 -19.06
C LEU A 38 0.45 -22.57 -20.26
N ALA A 39 -0.02 -23.02 -21.43
CA ALA A 39 0.76 -23.03 -22.66
C ALA A 39 1.17 -21.61 -23.09
N ILE A 40 0.26 -20.63 -22.99
CA ILE A 40 0.56 -19.23 -23.28
C ILE A 40 1.60 -18.67 -22.30
N LEU A 41 1.47 -18.96 -21.00
CA LEU A 41 2.44 -18.50 -20.00
C LEU A 41 3.84 -19.09 -20.24
N GLU A 42 3.92 -20.35 -20.68
CA GLU A 42 5.17 -20.98 -21.09
C GLU A 42 5.78 -20.28 -22.33
N LEU A 43 4.96 -19.96 -23.34
CA LEU A 43 5.39 -19.20 -24.52
C LEU A 43 5.85 -17.77 -24.19
N LEU A 44 5.25 -17.15 -23.16
CA LEU A 44 5.66 -15.84 -22.65
C LEU A 44 6.92 -15.91 -21.77
N GLY A 45 7.50 -17.10 -21.57
CA GLY A 45 8.69 -17.29 -20.75
C GLY A 45 8.45 -17.12 -19.25
N TYR A 46 7.21 -17.31 -18.78
CA TYR A 46 6.90 -17.18 -17.36
C TYR A 46 7.56 -18.30 -16.54
N ASP A 47 8.40 -17.92 -15.59
CA ASP A 47 9.19 -18.84 -14.75
C ASP A 47 8.68 -18.92 -13.29
N GLY A 48 7.66 -18.14 -12.92
CA GLY A 48 7.08 -18.11 -11.58
C GLY A 48 6.10 -19.24 -11.25
N VAL A 49 5.36 -19.05 -10.16
CA VAL A 49 4.32 -19.98 -9.67
C VAL A 49 2.97 -19.64 -10.31
N VAL A 50 2.23 -20.65 -10.75
CA VAL A 50 0.85 -20.50 -11.23
C VAL A 50 -0.09 -21.35 -10.38
N TYR A 51 -1.05 -20.70 -9.74
CA TYR A 51 -2.12 -21.34 -8.99
C TYR A 51 -3.32 -21.59 -9.89
N VAL A 52 -3.71 -22.85 -9.99
CA VAL A 52 -4.82 -23.33 -10.82
C VAL A 52 -5.92 -23.83 -9.88
N PRO A 53 -7.07 -23.14 -9.78
CA PRO A 53 -8.19 -23.54 -8.90
C PRO A 53 -9.03 -24.68 -9.53
N GLU A 54 -8.34 -25.70 -10.01
CA GLU A 54 -8.88 -26.97 -10.48
C GLU A 54 -8.00 -28.07 -9.89
N TYR A 55 -8.56 -29.27 -9.71
CA TYR A 55 -7.74 -30.43 -9.33
C TYR A 55 -6.79 -30.82 -10.47
N ARG A 56 -5.66 -31.41 -10.12
CA ARG A 56 -4.73 -31.94 -11.12
C ARG A 56 -5.44 -33.00 -11.96
N PRO A 57 -5.38 -32.92 -13.31
CA PRO A 57 -5.95 -33.94 -14.17
C PRO A 57 -5.41 -35.35 -13.84
N GLY A 58 -6.31 -36.32 -13.66
CA GLY A 58 -6.00 -37.70 -13.32
C GLY A 58 -5.68 -37.95 -11.84
N SER A 59 -5.84 -36.96 -10.96
CA SER A 59 -5.61 -37.14 -9.52
C SER A 59 -6.77 -37.84 -8.81
N ASP A 60 -6.46 -38.52 -7.69
CA ASP A 60 -7.48 -39.12 -6.82
C ASP A 60 -8.49 -38.08 -6.30
N LEU A 61 -8.05 -36.85 -6.06
CA LEU A 61 -8.90 -35.74 -5.66
C LEU A 61 -9.90 -35.36 -6.77
N GLU A 62 -9.44 -35.32 -8.03
CA GLU A 62 -10.34 -35.09 -9.17
C GLU A 62 -11.37 -36.21 -9.28
N TRP A 63 -10.95 -37.46 -9.17
CA TRP A 63 -11.84 -38.63 -9.23
C TRP A 63 -12.88 -38.61 -8.11
N ASN A 64 -12.44 -38.40 -6.87
CA ASN A 64 -13.32 -38.37 -5.70
C ASN A 64 -14.34 -37.21 -5.77
N SER A 65 -13.97 -36.07 -6.37
CA SER A 65 -14.89 -34.95 -6.58
C SER A 65 -16.06 -35.28 -7.52
N LYS A 66 -15.89 -36.29 -8.41
CA LYS A 66 -16.90 -36.69 -9.41
C LYS A 66 -17.81 -37.82 -8.93
N VAL A 67 -17.36 -38.66 -7.99
CA VAL A 67 -17.97 -39.97 -7.68
C VAL A 67 -18.90 -39.97 -6.45
N GLY A 68 -18.89 -38.94 -5.59
CA GLY A 68 -19.81 -38.83 -4.46
C GLY A 68 -20.50 -37.46 -4.42
N LYS A 69 -21.83 -37.41 -4.44
CA LYS A 69 -22.61 -36.17 -4.20
C LYS A 69 -23.33 -36.15 -2.85
N ASP A 70 -23.33 -37.26 -2.12
CA ASP A 70 -24.16 -37.46 -0.92
C ASP A 70 -23.34 -37.95 0.30
N ASN A 71 -22.29 -37.23 0.73
CA ASN A 71 -21.56 -37.60 1.94
C ASN A 71 -20.88 -36.43 2.68
N ILE A 72 -20.81 -36.52 4.02
CA ILE A 72 -20.24 -35.52 4.94
C ILE A 72 -18.78 -35.13 4.58
N LEU A 73 -18.05 -36.05 3.95
CA LEU A 73 -16.67 -35.85 3.47
C LEU A 73 -16.55 -34.75 2.39
N LEU A 74 -17.61 -34.47 1.62
CA LEU A 74 -17.61 -33.38 0.63
C LEU A 74 -17.59 -32.00 1.28
N ASN A 75 -18.23 -31.82 2.43
CA ASN A 75 -18.23 -30.53 3.11
C ASN A 75 -16.83 -30.18 3.63
N PHE A 76 -16.05 -31.17 4.07
CA PHE A 76 -14.65 -30.98 4.48
C PHE A 76 -13.76 -30.68 3.27
N ALA A 77 -13.82 -31.48 2.20
CA ALA A 77 -13.05 -31.24 0.98
C ALA A 77 -13.38 -29.90 0.29
N HIS A 78 -14.65 -29.49 0.31
CA HIS A 78 -15.09 -28.19 -0.19
C HIS A 78 -14.56 -27.03 0.67
N ASN A 79 -14.55 -27.17 1.99
CA ASN A 79 -13.96 -26.17 2.88
C ASN A 79 -12.44 -26.07 2.71
N GLU A 80 -11.74 -27.20 2.52
CA GLU A 80 -10.31 -27.23 2.23
C GLU A 80 -9.98 -26.57 0.88
N GLN A 81 -10.79 -26.83 -0.15
CA GLN A 81 -10.65 -26.16 -1.45
C GLN A 81 -10.85 -24.65 -1.34
N ILE A 82 -11.90 -24.19 -0.63
CA ILE A 82 -12.13 -22.76 -0.40
C ILE A 82 -10.96 -22.12 0.35
N GLN A 83 -10.42 -22.80 1.37
CA GLN A 83 -9.27 -22.31 2.14
C GLN A 83 -8.01 -22.22 1.27
N TRP A 84 -7.75 -23.23 0.43
CA TRP A 84 -6.65 -23.23 -0.52
C TRP A 84 -6.79 -22.08 -1.53
N GLU A 85 -7.96 -21.92 -2.14
CA GLU A 85 -8.24 -20.84 -3.10
C GLU A 85 -8.06 -19.47 -2.46
N THR A 86 -8.62 -19.28 -1.27
CA THR A 86 -8.48 -18.02 -0.50
C THR A 86 -7.01 -17.73 -0.19
N THR A 87 -6.25 -18.73 0.26
CA THR A 87 -4.82 -18.58 0.57
C THR A 87 -4.02 -18.20 -0.68
N CYS A 88 -4.25 -18.88 -1.80
CA CYS A 88 -3.58 -18.61 -3.07
C CYS A 88 -3.95 -17.23 -3.63
N LEU A 89 -5.22 -16.82 -3.55
CA LEU A 89 -5.67 -15.47 -3.94
C LEU A 89 -5.00 -14.39 -3.09
N GLU A 90 -4.92 -14.57 -1.77
CA GLU A 90 -4.24 -13.66 -0.85
C GLU A 90 -2.75 -13.53 -1.15
N MET A 91 -2.08 -14.67 -1.39
CA MET A 91 -0.63 -14.79 -1.63
C MET A 91 -0.20 -14.31 -3.02
N SER A 92 -1.10 -14.30 -3.99
CA SER A 92 -0.73 -14.02 -5.39
C SER A 92 -0.29 -12.58 -5.63
N ASP A 93 0.71 -12.42 -6.50
CA ASP A 93 1.20 -11.14 -6.98
C ASP A 93 0.33 -10.56 -8.10
N CYS A 94 -0.30 -11.44 -8.88
CA CYS A 94 -1.31 -11.09 -9.86
C CYS A 94 -2.44 -12.12 -9.86
N ILE A 95 -3.68 -11.65 -9.88
CA ILE A 95 -4.88 -12.46 -10.06
C ILE A 95 -5.40 -12.16 -11.47
N VAL A 96 -5.31 -13.16 -12.34
CA VAL A 96 -5.89 -13.12 -13.68
C VAL A 96 -7.37 -13.43 -13.57
N PHE A 97 -8.21 -12.50 -13.97
CA PHE A 97 -9.63 -12.75 -14.21
C PHE A 97 -9.88 -12.90 -15.70
N TRP A 98 -9.85 -14.13 -16.21
CA TRP A 98 -10.32 -14.43 -17.57
C TRP A 98 -11.76 -14.92 -17.50
N VAL A 99 -12.69 -14.19 -18.15
CA VAL A 99 -14.13 -14.45 -18.06
C VAL A 99 -14.71 -14.75 -19.44
N PRO A 100 -14.46 -15.95 -20.02
CA PRO A 100 -15.08 -16.42 -21.25
C PRO A 100 -16.50 -16.89 -20.98
N ARG A 101 -17.34 -15.99 -20.46
CA ARG A 101 -18.64 -16.34 -19.90
C ARG A 101 -19.51 -17.01 -20.95
N GLU A 102 -20.11 -18.12 -20.56
CA GLU A 102 -21.20 -18.76 -21.28
C GLU A 102 -22.24 -19.16 -20.22
N LEU A 103 -23.48 -18.67 -20.34
CA LEU A 103 -24.43 -18.75 -19.22
C LEU A 103 -24.86 -20.18 -18.90
N GLY A 104 -24.88 -21.08 -19.89
CA GLY A 104 -25.26 -22.48 -19.69
C GLY A 104 -24.17 -23.32 -19.02
N THR A 105 -22.90 -23.05 -19.31
CA THR A 105 -21.78 -23.96 -19.01
C THR A 105 -20.71 -23.34 -18.15
N MET A 106 -20.47 -22.04 -18.25
CA MET A 106 -19.42 -21.28 -17.55
C MET A 106 -19.92 -19.90 -17.12
N PRO A 107 -20.94 -19.80 -16.24
CA PRO A 107 -21.60 -18.52 -15.94
C PRO A 107 -20.77 -17.57 -15.06
N ALA A 108 -19.67 -18.05 -14.47
CA ALA A 108 -18.74 -17.25 -13.67
C ALA A 108 -19.40 -16.55 -12.46
N LEU A 109 -20.25 -17.28 -11.71
CA LEU A 109 -20.97 -16.73 -10.55
C LEU A 109 -20.02 -16.42 -9.38
N THR A 110 -19.23 -17.39 -8.93
CA THR A 110 -18.20 -17.21 -7.89
C THR A 110 -17.16 -16.17 -8.31
N THR A 111 -16.76 -16.20 -9.59
CA THR A 111 -15.84 -15.20 -10.17
C THR A 111 -16.34 -13.76 -10.02
N ASN A 112 -17.66 -13.52 -9.98
CA ASN A 112 -18.18 -12.17 -9.76
C ASN A 112 -17.92 -11.68 -8.32
N ASP A 113 -18.03 -12.58 -7.35
CA ASP A 113 -17.77 -12.28 -5.94
C ASP A 113 -16.27 -12.05 -5.71
N GLU A 114 -15.43 -12.94 -6.23
CA GLU A 114 -13.97 -12.78 -6.24
C GLU A 114 -13.55 -11.46 -6.90
N TRP A 115 -14.10 -11.13 -8.07
CA TRP A 115 -13.85 -9.85 -8.72
C TRP A 115 -14.27 -8.67 -7.83
N GLY A 116 -15.42 -8.78 -7.16
CA GLY A 116 -15.91 -7.80 -6.19
C GLY A 116 -14.89 -7.53 -5.08
N THR A 117 -14.32 -8.59 -4.54
CA THR A 117 -13.31 -8.57 -3.46
C THR A 117 -11.98 -8.01 -3.95
N TRP A 118 -11.46 -8.46 -5.10
CA TRP A 118 -10.07 -8.23 -5.49
C TRP A 118 -9.84 -7.00 -6.39
N LYS A 119 -10.86 -6.49 -7.10
CA LYS A 119 -10.69 -5.42 -8.12
C LYS A 119 -10.01 -4.14 -7.65
N LYS A 120 -10.08 -3.81 -6.35
CA LYS A 120 -9.49 -2.59 -5.77
C LYS A 120 -8.04 -2.75 -5.30
N THR A 121 -7.55 -3.98 -5.20
CA THR A 121 -6.24 -4.28 -4.60
C THR A 121 -5.06 -3.84 -5.47
N GLY A 122 -5.28 -3.72 -6.78
CA GLY A 122 -4.24 -3.36 -7.74
C GLY A 122 -3.34 -4.51 -8.20
N LYS A 123 -3.57 -5.72 -7.70
CA LYS A 123 -2.92 -6.95 -8.16
C LYS A 123 -3.82 -7.79 -9.08
N VAL A 124 -4.66 -7.15 -9.90
CA VAL A 124 -5.59 -7.85 -10.79
C VAL A 124 -5.36 -7.46 -12.24
N VAL A 125 -5.58 -8.41 -13.15
CA VAL A 125 -5.80 -8.14 -14.57
C VAL A 125 -7.13 -8.72 -14.98
N PHE A 126 -7.82 -8.09 -15.92
CA PHE A 126 -9.14 -8.52 -16.36
C PHE A 126 -9.15 -8.79 -17.86
N GLY A 127 -9.82 -9.85 -18.28
CA GLY A 127 -10.12 -10.05 -19.68
C GLY A 127 -11.36 -10.88 -19.92
N CYS A 128 -11.98 -10.65 -21.07
CA CYS A 128 -13.06 -11.48 -21.56
C CYS A 128 -13.19 -11.32 -23.07
N PRO A 129 -13.67 -12.36 -23.79
CA PRO A 129 -14.03 -12.22 -25.19
C PRO A 129 -15.00 -11.05 -25.41
N PRO A 130 -14.93 -10.32 -26.55
CA PRO A 130 -15.86 -9.22 -26.84
C PRO A 130 -17.33 -9.62 -26.79
N THR A 131 -17.62 -10.89 -27.11
CA THR A 131 -18.96 -11.49 -27.15
C THR A 131 -19.42 -12.05 -25.80
N ALA A 132 -18.59 -12.01 -24.75
CA ALA A 132 -18.94 -12.58 -23.44
C ALA A 132 -20.12 -11.82 -22.80
N PRO A 133 -21.26 -12.48 -22.54
CA PRO A 133 -22.47 -11.83 -22.05
C PRO A 133 -22.30 -11.31 -20.62
N LYS A 134 -23.04 -10.25 -20.29
CA LYS A 134 -23.16 -9.69 -18.92
C LYS A 134 -21.83 -9.28 -18.28
N THR A 135 -20.80 -8.93 -19.06
CA THR A 135 -19.47 -8.48 -18.56
C THR A 135 -19.32 -6.95 -18.45
N ARG A 136 -20.32 -6.17 -18.88
CA ARG A 136 -20.28 -4.69 -18.91
C ARG A 136 -19.93 -4.07 -17.55
N TYR A 137 -20.45 -4.64 -16.47
CA TYR A 137 -20.21 -4.10 -15.11
C TYR A 137 -18.75 -4.30 -14.68
N GLN A 138 -18.17 -5.47 -14.97
CA GLN A 138 -16.76 -5.75 -14.71
C GLN A 138 -15.86 -4.81 -15.53
N LYS A 139 -16.14 -4.65 -16.84
CA LYS A 139 -15.40 -3.73 -17.72
C LYS A 139 -15.42 -2.29 -17.20
N HIS A 140 -16.58 -1.78 -16.80
CA HIS A 140 -16.70 -0.43 -16.22
C HIS A 140 -15.82 -0.22 -14.98
N PHE A 141 -15.79 -1.20 -14.05
CA PHE A 141 -14.93 -1.09 -12.88
C PHE A 141 -13.45 -1.28 -13.19
N ALA A 142 -13.11 -2.11 -14.19
CA ALA A 142 -11.73 -2.25 -14.63
C ALA A 142 -11.20 -0.91 -15.15
N GLU A 143 -11.98 -0.20 -15.98
CA GLU A 143 -11.65 1.13 -16.48
C GLU A 143 -11.53 2.15 -15.34
N LYS A 144 -12.56 2.26 -14.47
CA LYS A 144 -12.59 3.19 -13.32
C LYS A 144 -11.41 3.00 -12.36
N LEU A 145 -10.90 1.77 -12.25
CA LEU A 145 -9.81 1.41 -11.35
C LEU A 145 -8.45 1.31 -12.06
N SER A 146 -8.39 1.62 -13.35
CA SER A 146 -7.17 1.49 -14.17
C SER A 146 -6.57 0.08 -14.11
N VAL A 147 -7.43 -0.95 -14.08
CA VAL A 147 -7.03 -2.35 -14.17
C VAL A 147 -6.62 -2.65 -15.61
N PRO A 148 -5.47 -3.31 -15.86
CA PRO A 148 -5.10 -3.74 -17.20
C PRO A 148 -6.15 -4.69 -17.78
N THR A 149 -6.61 -4.39 -19.00
CA THR A 149 -7.62 -5.18 -19.69
C THR A 149 -7.14 -5.74 -21.03
N ALA A 150 -7.73 -6.85 -21.46
CA ALA A 150 -7.61 -7.36 -22.83
C ALA A 150 -8.86 -8.15 -23.23
N ASP A 151 -9.11 -8.24 -24.54
CA ASP A 151 -10.25 -9.00 -25.09
C ASP A 151 -9.87 -10.44 -25.50
N THR A 152 -8.61 -10.84 -25.30
CA THR A 152 -8.09 -12.19 -25.61
C THR A 152 -7.35 -12.78 -24.41
N LEU A 153 -7.37 -14.11 -24.26
CA LEU A 153 -6.66 -14.81 -23.18
C LEU A 153 -5.16 -14.48 -23.21
N ALA A 154 -4.56 -14.51 -24.40
CA ALA A 154 -3.15 -14.17 -24.59
C ALA A 154 -2.82 -12.73 -24.17
N GLY A 155 -3.65 -11.76 -24.52
CA GLY A 155 -3.46 -10.37 -24.09
C GLY A 155 -3.59 -10.21 -22.58
N THR A 156 -4.54 -10.92 -21.95
CA THR A 156 -4.73 -10.89 -20.49
C THR A 156 -3.54 -11.47 -19.76
N LEU A 157 -3.01 -12.61 -20.23
CA LEU A 157 -1.84 -13.25 -19.62
C LEU A 157 -0.57 -12.44 -19.85
N LYS A 158 -0.43 -11.78 -21.01
CA LYS A 158 0.66 -10.83 -21.23
C LYS A 158 0.63 -9.70 -20.20
N ASN A 159 -0.53 -9.10 -19.95
CA ASN A 159 -0.69 -8.06 -18.92
C ASN A 159 -0.29 -8.58 -17.52
N ALA A 160 -0.62 -9.84 -17.20
CA ALA A 160 -0.23 -10.45 -15.93
C ALA A 160 1.28 -10.63 -15.82
N VAL A 161 1.93 -11.16 -16.87
CA VAL A 161 3.39 -11.34 -16.90
C VAL A 161 4.11 -9.99 -16.80
N ASP A 162 3.65 -8.97 -17.52
CA ASP A 162 4.22 -7.61 -17.45
C ASP A 162 4.12 -7.06 -16.01
N MET A 163 2.98 -7.26 -15.34
CA MET A 163 2.71 -6.80 -13.98
C MET A 163 3.67 -7.40 -12.93
N VAL A 164 4.08 -8.66 -13.10
CA VAL A 164 4.92 -9.37 -12.11
C VAL A 164 6.36 -9.59 -12.60
N SER A 165 6.74 -8.96 -13.72
CA SER A 165 7.97 -9.22 -14.46
C SER A 165 9.24 -9.20 -13.60
N GLN A 166 9.37 -8.22 -12.70
CA GLN A 166 10.55 -8.05 -11.84
C GLN A 166 10.74 -9.22 -10.86
N GLY A 167 9.66 -9.74 -10.28
CA GLY A 167 9.75 -10.71 -9.18
C GLY A 167 10.51 -10.20 -7.95
N ALA A 168 10.49 -10.98 -6.88
CA ALA A 168 11.33 -10.85 -5.69
C ALA A 168 11.20 -12.14 -4.88
N GLU A 169 12.33 -12.81 -4.61
CA GLU A 169 12.33 -14.04 -3.82
C GLU A 169 11.79 -13.77 -2.41
N ARG A 170 10.81 -14.57 -2.00
CA ARG A 170 10.12 -14.48 -0.71
C ARG A 170 9.90 -15.87 -0.16
N THR A 171 10.13 -16.04 1.14
CA THR A 171 9.97 -17.32 1.85
C THR A 171 8.97 -17.24 3.01
N LYS A 172 8.41 -18.37 3.44
CA LYS A 172 7.49 -18.45 4.59
C LYS A 172 6.34 -17.42 4.50
N GLY A 173 6.18 -16.52 5.47
CA GLY A 173 5.14 -15.51 5.51
C GLY A 173 5.36 -14.31 4.57
N GLU A 174 6.59 -14.10 4.10
CA GLU A 174 6.91 -13.07 3.11
C GLU A 174 6.13 -13.26 1.81
N ARG A 175 5.85 -14.53 1.46
CA ARG A 175 5.03 -14.89 0.29
C ARG A 175 3.63 -14.28 0.35
N ASN A 176 3.11 -13.96 1.54
CA ASN A 176 1.80 -13.33 1.68
C ASN A 176 1.80 -11.81 1.38
N ILE A 177 2.97 -11.21 1.15
CA ILE A 177 3.11 -9.81 0.79
C ILE A 177 3.26 -9.71 -0.74
N PRO A 178 2.27 -9.18 -1.48
CA PRO A 178 2.36 -9.10 -2.94
C PRO A 178 3.46 -8.15 -3.39
N LEU A 179 4.04 -8.38 -4.58
CA LEU A 179 5.18 -7.61 -5.12
C LEU A 179 4.98 -6.09 -5.05
N MET A 180 3.77 -5.61 -5.32
CA MET A 180 3.46 -4.18 -5.30
C MET A 180 3.64 -3.52 -3.91
N ILE A 181 3.55 -4.29 -2.82
CA ILE A 181 3.84 -3.84 -1.46
C ILE A 181 5.27 -4.19 -1.07
N TRP A 182 5.71 -5.41 -1.40
CA TRP A 182 7.07 -5.89 -1.12
C TRP A 182 8.12 -4.90 -1.64
N ASN A 183 7.95 -4.39 -2.85
CA ASN A 183 8.90 -3.49 -3.48
C ASN A 183 8.85 -2.03 -2.95
N THR A 184 7.96 -1.72 -2.01
CA THR A 184 7.90 -0.36 -1.44
C THR A 184 9.00 -0.15 -0.41
N LYS A 185 9.60 1.05 -0.42
CA LYS A 185 10.60 1.43 0.60
C LYS A 185 10.06 1.33 2.02
N ALA A 186 8.80 1.74 2.23
CA ALA A 186 8.16 1.68 3.54
C ALA A 186 8.07 0.25 4.10
N PHE A 187 7.73 -0.75 3.27
CA PHE A 187 7.72 -2.15 3.69
C PHE A 187 9.13 -2.65 3.98
N GLN A 188 10.08 -2.39 3.07
CA GLN A 188 11.45 -2.87 3.21
C GLN A 188 12.13 -2.30 4.46
N SER A 189 12.04 -1.00 4.71
CA SER A 189 12.61 -0.36 5.92
C SER A 189 12.04 -0.95 7.21
N TRP A 190 10.73 -1.18 7.27
CA TRP A 190 10.08 -1.83 8.41
C TRP A 190 10.57 -3.27 8.59
N TYR A 191 10.60 -4.05 7.50
CA TYR A 191 10.95 -5.46 7.58
C TYR A 191 12.45 -5.67 7.85
N ASP A 192 13.32 -4.81 7.32
CA ASP A 192 14.75 -4.79 7.63
C ASP A 192 15.00 -4.53 9.13
N SER A 193 14.20 -3.66 9.76
CA SER A 193 14.27 -3.42 11.20
C SER A 193 13.93 -4.69 11.99
N HIS A 194 12.93 -5.47 11.55
CA HIS A 194 12.61 -6.77 12.15
C HIS A 194 13.73 -7.79 11.95
N LYS A 195 14.23 -7.95 10.71
CA LYS A 195 15.31 -8.90 10.41
C LYS A 195 16.59 -8.61 11.19
N THR A 196 16.90 -7.33 11.43
CA THR A 196 18.10 -6.90 12.20
C THR A 196 18.10 -7.45 13.63
N VAL A 197 16.93 -7.63 14.23
CA VAL A 197 16.78 -8.19 15.59
C VAL A 197 16.35 -9.67 15.56
N GLY A 198 16.52 -10.35 14.41
CA GLY A 198 16.20 -11.78 14.26
C GLY A 198 14.72 -12.10 14.07
N ASN A 199 13.83 -11.10 14.09
CA ASN A 199 12.41 -11.29 13.84
C ASN A 199 12.16 -11.63 12.37
N TYR A 200 11.10 -12.39 12.09
CA TYR A 200 10.69 -12.68 10.71
C TYR A 200 9.17 -12.71 10.54
N LEU A 201 8.72 -12.54 9.30
CA LEU A 201 7.31 -12.62 8.96
C LEU A 201 6.89 -14.09 8.79
N ASP A 202 6.03 -14.57 9.69
CA ASP A 202 5.49 -15.93 9.64
C ASP A 202 4.17 -16.00 8.87
N GLY A 203 3.47 -14.86 8.73
CA GLY A 203 2.31 -14.71 7.85
C GLY A 203 1.86 -13.26 7.75
N ALA A 204 1.09 -12.95 6.71
CA ALA A 204 0.47 -11.64 6.56
C ALA A 204 -0.81 -11.69 5.74
N LYS A 205 -1.61 -10.62 5.83
CA LYS A 205 -2.77 -10.40 4.97
C LYS A 205 -2.91 -8.92 4.67
N VAL A 206 -2.98 -8.58 3.38
CA VAL A 206 -3.28 -7.21 2.96
C VAL A 206 -4.76 -6.92 3.22
N LEU A 207 -5.04 -5.95 4.09
CA LEU A 207 -6.40 -5.56 4.45
C LEU A 207 -6.94 -4.46 3.52
N TRP A 208 -6.07 -3.52 3.15
CA TRP A 208 -6.44 -2.37 2.35
C TRP A 208 -5.21 -1.78 1.64
N SER A 209 -5.44 -1.17 0.48
CA SER A 209 -4.43 -0.42 -0.25
C SER A 209 -5.06 0.79 -0.92
N PHE A 210 -4.37 1.91 -0.89
CA PHE A 210 -4.69 3.13 -1.60
C PHE A 210 -3.63 3.45 -2.64
N ARG A 211 -4.10 3.61 -3.86
CA ARG A 211 -3.27 3.85 -5.02
C ARG A 211 -3.59 5.22 -5.62
N ALA A 212 -2.56 6.01 -5.85
CA ALA A 212 -2.63 7.39 -6.31
C ALA A 212 -1.83 7.60 -7.61
N GLY A 213 -1.87 8.84 -8.11
CA GLY A 213 -1.17 9.25 -9.31
C GLY A 213 -1.78 8.73 -10.63
N PRO A 214 -1.15 9.07 -11.77
CA PRO A 214 -1.63 8.68 -13.09
C PRO A 214 -1.82 7.16 -13.20
N ASN A 215 -2.99 6.74 -13.67
CA ASN A 215 -3.37 5.33 -13.82
C ASN A 215 -3.24 4.50 -12.53
N LYS A 216 -3.30 5.17 -11.36
CA LYS A 216 -3.16 4.57 -10.02
C LYS A 216 -1.86 3.78 -9.85
N LYS A 217 -0.78 4.12 -10.56
CA LYS A 217 0.44 3.29 -10.52
C LYS A 217 1.16 3.31 -9.18
N PHE A 218 0.95 4.34 -8.37
CA PHE A 218 1.66 4.52 -7.10
C PHE A 218 0.86 3.94 -5.92
N VAL A 219 1.47 3.06 -5.12
CA VAL A 219 0.87 2.58 -3.86
C VAL A 219 1.25 3.57 -2.76
N PHE A 220 0.33 4.47 -2.43
CA PHE A 220 0.58 5.58 -1.50
C PHE A 220 0.48 5.15 -0.04
N ALA A 221 -0.55 4.37 0.31
CA ALA A 221 -0.77 3.88 1.65
C ALA A 221 -1.41 2.49 1.63
N TYR A 222 -1.18 1.69 2.67
CA TYR A 222 -1.76 0.35 2.79
C TYR A 222 -1.75 -0.15 4.24
N THR A 223 -2.56 -1.15 4.52
CA THR A 223 -2.62 -1.81 5.82
C THR A 223 -2.42 -3.31 5.64
N ILE A 224 -1.51 -3.87 6.42
CA ILE A 224 -1.31 -5.32 6.52
C ILE A 224 -1.60 -5.79 7.93
N HIS A 225 -2.34 -6.89 8.05
CA HIS A 225 -2.37 -7.70 9.25
C HIS A 225 -1.14 -8.61 9.24
N VAL A 226 -0.43 -8.73 10.35
CA VAL A 226 0.85 -9.46 10.41
C VAL A 226 0.86 -10.53 11.48
N LYS A 227 1.56 -11.61 11.17
CA LYS A 227 2.03 -12.60 12.12
C LYS A 227 3.55 -12.55 12.12
N VAL A 228 4.13 -11.99 13.17
CA VAL A 228 5.58 -11.82 13.31
C VAL A 228 6.10 -12.78 14.37
N TYR A 229 7.11 -13.56 14.04
CA TYR A 229 7.88 -14.29 15.04
C TYR A 229 8.86 -13.32 15.70
N VAL A 230 8.81 -13.25 17.03
CA VAL A 230 9.65 -12.39 17.86
C VAL A 230 10.76 -13.25 18.47
N ALA A 231 11.99 -13.07 17.98
CA ALA A 231 13.10 -13.96 18.31
C ALA A 231 13.49 -13.93 19.79
N ASP A 232 13.60 -12.74 20.37
CA ASP A 232 13.96 -12.56 21.79
C ASP A 232 12.93 -13.14 22.76
N GLU A 233 11.69 -13.34 22.30
CA GLU A 233 10.58 -13.85 23.12
C GLU A 233 10.15 -15.27 22.76
N ASP A 234 10.75 -15.89 21.73
CA ASP A 234 10.38 -17.19 21.16
C ASP A 234 8.86 -17.39 20.99
N ARG A 235 8.17 -16.39 20.42
CA ARG A 235 6.72 -16.45 20.20
C ARG A 235 6.28 -15.74 18.93
N CYS A 236 5.08 -16.08 18.47
CA CYS A 236 4.39 -15.32 17.41
C CYS A 236 3.49 -14.24 17.99
N LYS A 237 3.58 -13.04 17.43
CA LYS A 237 2.63 -11.93 17.63
C LYS A 237 1.68 -11.90 16.43
N VAL A 238 0.37 -11.99 16.67
CA VAL A 238 -0.65 -12.28 15.63
C VAL A 238 -1.82 -11.29 15.57
N ASN A 239 -1.92 -10.33 16.48
CA ASN A 239 -3.13 -9.52 16.67
C ASN A 239 -2.94 -8.04 16.33
N GLU A 240 -2.03 -7.74 15.40
CA GLU A 240 -1.70 -6.38 15.01
C GLU A 240 -1.87 -6.19 13.51
N PHE A 241 -2.33 -4.99 13.18
CA PHE A 241 -2.18 -4.44 11.84
C PHE A 241 -1.17 -3.31 11.89
N VAL A 242 -0.50 -3.09 10.77
CA VAL A 242 0.44 -1.98 10.61
C VAL A 242 -0.04 -1.14 9.43
N PHE A 243 -0.19 0.16 9.66
CA PHE A 243 -0.51 1.14 8.62
C PHE A 243 0.78 1.72 8.03
N PHE A 244 0.92 1.58 6.71
CA PHE A 244 2.05 2.09 5.95
C PHE A 244 1.62 3.28 5.10
N ARG A 245 2.50 4.26 5.03
CA ARG A 245 2.49 5.36 4.07
C ARG A 245 3.94 5.75 3.75
N THR A 246 4.13 6.64 2.81
CA THR A 246 5.42 7.28 2.59
C THR A 246 5.90 8.02 3.84
N ASP A 247 7.20 7.92 4.11
CA ASP A 247 7.88 8.77 5.08
C ASP A 247 7.73 10.25 4.71
N ILE A 248 7.87 11.11 5.71
CA ILE A 248 7.70 12.56 5.57
C ILE A 248 8.95 13.31 6.00
N SER A 249 9.13 14.52 5.47
CA SER A 249 10.07 15.50 6.00
C SER A 249 9.30 16.53 6.83
N CYS A 250 9.85 16.91 7.98
CA CYS A 250 9.27 17.89 8.88
C CYS A 250 10.32 18.95 9.21
N VAL A 251 10.00 20.23 9.08
CA VAL A 251 10.97 21.32 9.17
C VAL A 251 10.57 22.33 10.23
N VAL A 252 11.32 22.34 11.33
CA VAL A 252 11.12 23.32 12.41
C VAL A 252 11.84 24.61 12.09
N LEU A 253 11.09 25.65 11.76
CA LEU A 253 11.59 27.01 11.65
C LEU A 253 11.41 27.73 12.99
N TYR A 254 12.49 28.26 13.54
CA TYR A 254 12.44 28.90 14.86
C TYR A 254 13.30 30.16 14.91
N HIS A 255 12.93 31.10 15.77
CA HIS A 255 13.73 32.26 16.13
C HIS A 255 14.01 32.22 17.62
N LYS A 256 15.29 32.15 18.00
CA LYS A 256 15.68 31.89 19.38
C LYS A 256 15.69 33.17 20.21
N ALA A 257 15.01 33.15 21.34
CA ALA A 257 15.09 34.18 22.37
C ALA A 257 16.10 33.81 23.46
N SER A 258 16.46 34.77 24.31
CA SER A 258 17.32 34.53 25.49
C SER A 258 16.66 33.57 26.48
N ASN A 259 15.34 33.71 26.66
CA ASN A 259 14.49 32.76 27.36
C ASN A 259 13.90 31.76 26.35
N LEU A 260 14.09 30.46 26.61
CA LEU A 260 13.57 29.41 25.73
C LEU A 260 12.05 29.52 25.52
N ARG A 261 11.29 29.86 26.57
CA ARG A 261 9.82 29.99 26.50
C ARG A 261 9.36 31.11 25.57
N GLU A 262 10.20 32.13 25.39
CA GLU A 262 9.94 33.28 24.51
C GLU A 262 10.43 33.04 23.08
N SER A 263 11.10 31.91 22.81
CA SER A 263 11.51 31.57 21.45
C SER A 263 10.27 31.32 20.58
N GLU A 264 10.32 31.78 19.34
CA GLU A 264 9.20 31.73 18.41
C GLU A 264 9.39 30.62 17.38
N VAL A 265 8.30 30.01 16.96
CA VAL A 265 8.25 28.91 16.00
C VAL A 265 7.22 29.24 14.94
N VAL A 266 7.57 28.96 13.68
CA VAL A 266 6.66 29.09 12.55
C VAL A 266 5.98 27.75 12.31
N LEU A 267 4.66 27.73 12.42
CA LEU A 267 3.78 26.61 12.13
C LEU A 267 2.95 26.89 10.87
N ILE A 268 2.39 25.83 10.32
CA ILE A 268 1.32 25.88 9.32
C ILE A 268 0.00 25.49 9.98
N LYS A 269 -1.06 26.20 9.60
CA LYS A 269 -2.45 25.87 9.91
C LYS A 269 -3.11 25.36 8.63
N GLU A 270 -3.69 24.15 8.68
CA GLU A 270 -4.35 23.54 7.54
C GLU A 270 -5.55 22.69 7.97
N PHE A 271 -6.62 22.72 7.17
CA PHE A 271 -7.73 21.79 7.38
C PHE A 271 -7.29 20.37 6.99
N ARG A 272 -7.37 19.42 7.93
CA ARG A 272 -7.17 18.00 7.63
C ARG A 272 -8.35 17.20 8.21
N SER A 273 -8.98 16.40 7.36
CA SER A 273 -10.17 15.61 7.74
C SER A 273 -10.00 14.66 8.94
N PRO A 274 -8.79 14.16 9.30
CA PRO A 274 -8.60 13.34 10.50
C PRO A 274 -8.53 14.13 11.82
N VAL A 275 -8.45 15.47 11.77
CA VAL A 275 -8.25 16.31 12.96
C VAL A 275 -9.41 16.17 13.92
N ARG A 276 -9.08 16.10 15.21
CA ARG A 276 -10.04 16.06 16.32
C ARG A 276 -9.67 17.08 17.40
N ASN A 277 -9.96 18.33 17.13
CA ASN A 277 -9.88 19.45 18.07
C ASN A 277 -11.07 20.40 17.84
N GLU A 278 -11.06 21.54 18.50
CA GLU A 278 -12.15 22.53 18.53
C GLU A 278 -12.35 23.30 17.22
N ASP A 279 -11.34 23.39 16.34
CA ASP A 279 -11.42 24.21 15.13
C ASP A 279 -11.31 23.40 13.81
N GLY A 280 -10.90 22.14 13.87
CA GLY A 280 -10.80 21.25 12.72
C GLY A 280 -9.52 21.43 11.89
N PHE A 281 -8.51 22.13 12.42
CA PHE A 281 -7.24 22.38 11.75
C PHE A 281 -6.07 21.70 12.46
N VAL A 282 -5.09 21.20 11.69
CA VAL A 282 -3.77 20.87 12.23
C VAL A 282 -2.97 22.16 12.42
N TYR A 283 -2.05 22.12 13.39
CA TYR A 283 -1.02 23.13 13.61
C TYR A 283 0.32 22.40 13.63
N GLU A 284 0.97 22.30 12.48
CA GLU A 284 2.15 21.45 12.27
C GLU A 284 3.34 22.30 11.82
N VAL A 285 4.54 21.71 11.91
CA VAL A 285 5.71 22.30 11.26
C VAL A 285 5.64 22.01 9.75
N ALA A 286 6.20 22.90 8.93
CA ALA A 286 6.15 22.73 7.49
C ALA A 286 6.75 21.40 7.04
N GLY A 287 6.15 20.74 6.06
CA GLY A 287 6.59 19.41 5.65
C GLY A 287 5.67 18.67 4.71
N GLY A 288 6.19 17.58 4.15
CA GLY A 288 5.47 16.79 3.15
C GLY A 288 6.16 15.45 2.88
N SER A 289 5.51 14.62 2.07
CA SER A 289 6.12 13.39 1.57
C SER A 289 6.69 13.63 0.17
N SER A 290 8.00 13.42 -0.03
CA SER A 290 8.56 13.42 -1.38
C SER A 290 8.28 12.10 -2.08
N PHE A 291 7.73 12.21 -3.29
CA PHE A 291 7.39 11.08 -4.17
C PHE A 291 8.50 10.74 -5.17
N LYS A 292 9.56 11.56 -5.27
CA LYS A 292 10.52 11.48 -6.36
C LYS A 292 11.79 10.79 -5.91
N GLU A 293 12.10 9.66 -6.54
CA GLU A 293 13.36 8.96 -6.32
C GLU A 293 14.56 9.82 -6.73
N GLY A 294 15.59 9.84 -5.88
CA GLY A 294 16.84 10.54 -6.16
C GLY A 294 16.84 12.04 -5.86
N GLN A 295 15.77 12.60 -5.28
CA GLN A 295 15.82 13.97 -4.76
C GLN A 295 16.64 14.03 -3.47
N ASP A 296 17.43 15.09 -3.32
CA ASP A 296 18.09 15.43 -2.06
C ASP A 296 17.02 15.76 -1.01
N PRO A 297 16.93 15.00 0.10
CA PRO A 297 15.95 15.24 1.17
C PRO A 297 16.00 16.66 1.75
N VAL A 298 17.17 17.31 1.74
CA VAL A 298 17.33 18.68 2.22
C VAL A 298 16.73 19.68 1.23
N GLN A 299 16.85 19.41 -0.07
CA GLN A 299 16.20 20.24 -1.10
C GLN A 299 14.68 20.10 -1.03
N VAL A 300 14.17 18.89 -0.82
CA VAL A 300 12.74 18.66 -0.58
C VAL A 300 12.27 19.48 0.62
N ALA A 301 12.96 19.39 1.75
CA ALA A 301 12.62 20.17 2.94
C ALA A 301 12.58 21.69 2.66
N SER A 302 13.52 22.21 1.85
CA SER A 302 13.50 23.61 1.41
C SER A 302 12.28 23.95 0.55
N ASP A 303 11.90 23.07 -0.38
CA ASP A 303 10.83 23.30 -1.33
C ASP A 303 9.46 23.26 -0.62
N GLU A 304 9.25 22.30 0.28
CA GLU A 304 8.03 22.17 1.11
C GLU A 304 7.84 23.42 1.99
N VAL A 305 8.90 23.88 2.67
CA VAL A 305 8.85 25.12 3.47
C VAL A 305 8.42 26.31 2.61
N PHE A 306 9.00 26.45 1.42
CA PHE A 306 8.66 27.55 0.53
C PHE A 306 7.22 27.47 0.03
N GLU A 307 6.75 26.27 -0.31
CA GLU A 307 5.39 26.04 -0.77
C GLU A 307 4.35 26.39 0.29
N GLU A 308 4.58 25.99 1.55
CA GLU A 308 3.60 26.13 2.62
C GLU A 308 3.68 27.44 3.41
N THR A 309 4.82 28.14 3.36
CA THR A 309 5.06 29.36 4.17
C THR A 309 5.51 30.57 3.34
N GLY A 310 5.97 30.35 2.11
CA GLY A 310 6.62 31.37 1.27
C GLY A 310 8.02 31.77 1.74
N ILE A 311 8.55 31.20 2.82
CA ILE A 311 9.90 31.45 3.32
C ILE A 311 10.88 30.57 2.54
N ARG A 312 12.02 31.12 2.11
CA ARG A 312 13.03 30.37 1.36
C ARG A 312 14.28 30.17 2.21
N ILE A 313 14.50 28.94 2.68
CA ILE A 313 15.68 28.58 3.46
C ILE A 313 16.70 27.89 2.58
N ALA A 314 17.93 28.41 2.52
CA ALA A 314 19.00 27.76 1.78
C ALA A 314 19.31 26.38 2.38
N PRO A 315 19.51 25.31 1.56
CA PRO A 315 19.78 23.95 2.06
C PRO A 315 20.88 23.85 3.13
N GLY A 316 21.95 24.65 3.00
CA GLY A 316 23.06 24.67 3.97
C GLY A 316 22.72 25.23 5.36
N ARG A 317 21.54 25.82 5.57
CA ARG A 317 21.06 26.29 6.88
C ARG A 317 20.32 25.23 7.67
N PHE A 318 19.97 24.09 7.07
CA PHE A 318 19.24 23.04 7.77
C PHE A 318 20.17 22.21 8.67
N ARG A 319 19.82 22.17 9.95
CA ARG A 319 20.30 21.13 10.87
C ARG A 319 19.45 19.89 10.69
N CYS A 320 20.07 18.81 10.20
CA CYS A 320 19.41 17.52 10.01
C CYS A 320 19.38 16.72 11.31
N PHE A 321 18.22 16.16 11.64
CA PHE A 321 18.06 15.19 12.72
C PHE A 321 17.85 13.78 12.15
N LYS A 322 18.02 12.76 12.99
CA LYS A 322 17.64 11.38 12.63
C LYS A 322 16.12 11.29 12.50
N SER A 323 15.65 10.31 11.74
CA SER A 323 14.23 10.05 11.62
C SER A 323 13.68 9.26 12.82
N ARG A 324 12.38 9.44 13.12
CA ARG A 324 11.65 8.71 14.16
C ARG A 324 10.22 8.43 13.72
N GLN A 325 9.62 7.36 14.24
CA GLN A 325 8.17 7.13 14.10
C GLN A 325 7.39 8.15 14.91
N ILE A 326 6.28 8.64 14.35
CA ILE A 326 5.35 9.55 15.03
C ILE A 326 4.38 8.77 15.94
N ALA A 327 3.87 7.63 15.48
CA ALA A 327 2.88 6.81 16.18
C ALA A 327 3.20 5.31 16.02
N ALA A 328 4.22 4.84 16.74
CA ALA A 328 4.85 3.53 16.51
C ALA A 328 3.92 2.31 16.63
N THR A 329 2.85 2.39 17.43
CA THR A 329 1.88 1.30 17.62
C THR A 329 0.82 1.20 16.52
N VAL A 330 0.77 2.17 15.60
CA VAL A 330 -0.23 2.22 14.52
C VAL A 330 0.43 2.28 13.15
N SER A 331 1.49 3.09 13.00
CA SER A 331 2.11 3.33 11.70
C SER A 331 3.63 3.13 11.69
N SER A 332 4.11 2.55 10.59
CA SER A 332 5.53 2.30 10.35
C SER A 332 6.29 3.50 9.79
N HIS A 333 5.61 4.54 9.28
CA HIS A 333 6.28 5.66 8.62
C HIS A 333 7.10 6.50 9.59
N HIS A 334 8.20 7.05 9.09
CA HIS A 334 9.09 7.92 9.81
C HIS A 334 8.91 9.38 9.39
N ALA A 335 9.15 10.29 10.33
CA ALA A 335 9.41 11.70 10.07
C ALA A 335 10.91 11.96 10.08
N TYR A 336 11.44 12.50 8.99
CA TYR A 336 12.79 13.03 8.86
C TYR A 336 12.76 14.50 9.26
N MET A 337 13.36 14.81 10.40
CA MET A 337 13.26 16.12 11.01
C MET A 337 14.45 17.00 10.62
N TYR A 338 14.15 18.24 10.22
CA TYR A 338 15.11 19.30 9.95
C TYR A 338 14.77 20.51 10.83
N ALA A 339 15.74 21.36 11.11
CA ALA A 339 15.47 22.65 11.71
C ALA A 339 16.34 23.75 11.12
N ALA A 340 15.81 24.96 11.06
CA ALA A 340 16.57 26.15 10.70
C ALA A 340 16.22 27.29 11.65
N GLU A 341 17.25 27.94 12.19
CA GLU A 341 17.07 29.22 12.86
C GLU A 341 16.82 30.28 11.78
N ILE A 342 15.67 30.94 11.83
CA ILE A 342 15.27 31.98 10.88
C ILE A 342 15.82 33.33 11.32
N THR A 343 16.02 34.24 10.36
CA THR A 343 16.45 35.61 10.66
C THR A 343 15.29 36.46 11.18
N GLU A 344 15.60 37.61 11.78
CA GLU A 344 14.59 38.61 12.16
C GLU A 344 13.73 39.06 10.96
N GLU A 345 14.32 39.16 9.77
CA GLU A 345 13.59 39.52 8.54
C GLU A 345 12.61 38.42 8.11
N GLU A 346 13.02 37.15 8.21
CA GLU A 346 12.18 35.99 7.90
C GLU A 346 11.05 35.83 8.92
N LEU A 347 11.33 36.06 10.21
CA LEU A 347 10.33 36.09 11.27
C LEU A 347 9.33 37.23 11.08
N ALA A 348 9.79 38.44 10.75
CA ALA A 348 8.93 39.58 10.46
C ALA A 348 8.03 39.30 9.24
N TYR A 349 8.55 38.62 8.21
CA TYR A 349 7.74 38.15 7.09
C TYR A 349 6.67 37.14 7.54
N ALA A 350 7.03 36.16 8.37
CA ALA A 350 6.08 35.17 8.90
C ALA A 350 4.92 35.82 9.68
N LYS A 351 5.25 36.74 10.59
CA LYS A 351 4.26 37.51 11.38
C LYS A 351 3.36 38.36 10.48
N LYS A 352 3.92 38.97 9.42
CA LYS A 352 3.13 39.70 8.44
C LYS A 352 2.17 38.78 7.67
N ALA A 353 2.65 37.61 7.23
CA ALA A 353 1.82 36.65 6.50
C ALA A 353 0.68 36.10 7.37
N GLU A 354 0.94 35.86 8.67
CA GLU A 354 -0.09 35.50 9.64
C GLU A 354 -1.13 36.60 9.82
N ALA A 355 -0.69 37.86 10.04
CA ALA A 355 -1.58 39.01 10.23
C ALA A 355 -2.48 39.27 9.01
N GLU A 356 -1.96 39.03 7.81
CA GLU A 356 -2.71 39.14 6.54
C GLU A 356 -3.58 37.90 6.25
N ASN A 357 -3.50 36.85 7.07
CA ASN A 357 -4.05 35.52 6.83
C ASN A 357 -3.77 35.03 5.40
N LYS A 358 -2.52 35.22 4.96
CA LYS A 358 -2.07 34.89 3.62
C LYS A 358 -2.11 33.38 3.40
N MET A 359 -2.74 32.98 2.29
CA MET A 359 -2.83 31.58 1.88
C MET A 359 -1.60 31.17 1.05
N PHE A 360 -1.09 29.99 1.34
CA PHE A 360 -0.01 29.30 0.64
C PHE A 360 -0.46 27.88 0.22
N GLY A 361 0.42 27.12 -0.42
CA GLY A 361 0.11 25.81 -1.00
C GLY A 361 -0.53 25.86 -2.40
N ASN A 362 -0.80 24.68 -2.97
CA ASN A 362 -1.31 24.54 -4.33
C ASN A 362 -2.81 24.19 -4.38
N ASN A 363 -3.64 25.22 -4.23
CA ASN A 363 -5.10 25.08 -4.23
C ASN A 363 -5.69 24.68 -5.61
N VAL A 364 -4.96 24.87 -6.71
CA VAL A 364 -5.50 24.62 -8.06
C VAL A 364 -5.47 23.13 -8.41
N THR A 365 -4.41 22.41 -8.04
CA THR A 365 -4.27 20.99 -8.38
C THR A 365 -4.54 20.05 -7.21
N ASP A 366 -4.13 20.44 -6.00
CA ASP A 366 -4.07 19.52 -4.87
C ASP A 366 -4.97 19.92 -3.70
N SER A 367 -5.77 20.98 -3.87
CA SER A 367 -6.69 21.56 -2.87
C SER A 367 -6.04 21.95 -1.54
N GLU A 368 -4.70 21.98 -1.50
CA GLU A 368 -3.90 22.28 -0.33
C GLU A 368 -3.90 23.78 -0.07
N GLN A 369 -4.22 24.15 1.17
CA GLN A 369 -4.32 25.54 1.62
C GLN A 369 -3.72 25.65 3.01
N THR A 370 -2.52 26.22 3.10
CA THR A 370 -1.83 26.43 4.37
C THR A 370 -1.82 27.91 4.75
N TYR A 371 -1.80 28.18 6.05
CA TYR A 371 -1.69 29.53 6.61
C TYR A 371 -0.60 29.55 7.68
N VAL A 372 0.29 30.53 7.61
CA VAL A 372 1.37 30.67 8.59
C VAL A 372 0.82 31.06 9.96
N ARG A 373 1.33 30.44 11.03
CA ARG A 373 1.09 30.81 12.43
C ARG A 373 2.41 30.95 13.17
N VAL A 374 2.60 32.06 13.89
CA VAL A 374 3.81 32.27 14.70
C VAL A 374 3.43 32.13 16.17
N VAL A 375 4.06 31.19 16.86
CA VAL A 375 3.75 30.87 18.26
C VAL A 375 5.01 30.88 19.10
N THR A 376 4.88 31.15 20.39
CA THR A 376 5.98 30.98 21.33
C THR A 376 6.07 29.54 21.82
N ILE A 377 7.23 29.15 22.36
CA ILE A 377 7.35 27.87 23.09
C ILE A 377 6.42 27.82 24.30
N ASP A 378 6.16 28.95 24.95
CA ASP A 378 5.15 29.03 26.01
C ASP A 378 3.76 28.65 25.49
N ASP A 379 3.36 29.13 24.32
CA ASP A 379 2.06 28.78 23.71
C ASP A 379 1.94 27.28 23.39
N VAL A 380 3.05 26.67 22.93
CA VAL A 380 3.14 25.23 22.66
C VAL A 380 3.02 24.41 23.95
N LEU A 381 3.73 24.81 25.02
CA LEU A 381 3.76 24.07 26.29
C LEU A 381 2.47 24.23 27.11
N GLU A 382 1.85 25.42 27.07
CA GLU A 382 0.62 25.72 27.79
C GLU A 382 -0.64 25.38 26.97
N HIS A 383 -0.47 24.70 25.81
CA HIS A 383 -1.54 24.26 24.92
C HIS A 383 -2.51 25.39 24.52
N ARG A 384 -1.97 26.58 24.22
CA ARG A 384 -2.75 27.72 23.70
C ARG A 384 -3.06 27.59 22.21
N VAL A 385 -2.39 26.65 21.55
CA VAL A 385 -2.64 26.21 20.17
C VAL A 385 -2.85 24.70 20.19
N PRO A 386 -3.83 24.15 19.47
CA PRO A 386 -4.18 22.73 19.53
C PRO A 386 -3.21 21.86 18.71
N ILE A 387 -1.92 21.95 19.06
CA ILE A 387 -0.80 21.20 18.51
C ILE A 387 -0.72 19.79 19.10
N ASP A 388 -0.37 18.79 18.30
CA ASP A 388 -0.26 17.42 18.78
C ASP A 388 1.11 17.13 19.47
N TRP A 389 1.15 16.04 20.24
CA TRP A 389 2.33 15.65 21.01
C TRP A 389 3.57 15.36 20.17
N SER A 390 3.41 14.90 18.94
CA SER A 390 4.55 14.63 18.06
C SER A 390 5.21 15.94 17.61
N MET A 391 4.40 16.96 17.33
CA MET A 391 4.87 18.30 17.00
C MET A 391 5.55 18.97 18.20
N VAL A 392 4.97 18.88 19.40
CA VAL A 392 5.62 19.35 20.65
C VAL A 392 7.01 18.73 20.80
N GLY A 393 7.12 17.41 20.63
CA GLY A 393 8.39 16.69 20.73
C GLY A 393 9.43 17.13 19.70
N MET A 394 9.01 17.34 18.44
CA MET A 394 9.90 17.82 17.38
C MET A 394 10.35 19.27 17.63
N ILE A 395 9.44 20.16 18.00
CA ILE A 395 9.75 21.57 18.28
C ILE A 395 10.77 21.69 19.41
N LEU A 396 10.52 21.04 20.55
CA LEU A 396 11.44 21.09 21.68
C LEU A 396 12.80 20.47 21.34
N ARG A 397 12.81 19.38 20.55
CA ARG A 397 14.07 18.77 20.09
C ARG A 397 14.86 19.67 19.13
N ALA A 398 14.18 20.56 18.40
CA ALA A 398 14.82 21.46 17.45
C ALA A 398 15.53 22.63 18.13
N ILE A 399 15.08 23.06 19.32
CA ILE A 399 15.50 24.32 19.92
C ILE A 399 16.43 24.10 21.12
N VAL A 400 16.28 22.96 21.82
CA VAL A 400 17.19 22.47 22.87
C VAL A 400 18.37 21.73 22.23
#